data_AF-A0A4Y3RX13-F1
#
_entry.id   AF-A0A4Y3RX13-F1
#
_cell.length_a   1.000
_cell.length_b   1.000
_cell.length_c   1.000
_cell.angle_alpha   90.00
_cell.angle_beta   90.00
_cell.angle_gamma   90.00
#
_symmetry.space_group_name_H-M   'P 1'
#
loop_
_entity.id
_entity.type
_entity.pdbx_description
1 polymer ?
#
loop_
_entity_poly.entity_id
_entity_poly.type
_entity_poly.pdbx_seq_one_letter_code
_entity_poly.pdbx_strand_id
1 'polypeptide(L)'
;MRLRVDLVLEIDGPAELTEAAEGRIDGDEFMPEEERVQARAAAREDSAEALAYLVEPFDLIREVPGIEMVQASWSTEEVEYDPDALEWDLGEEDGEAEDGEDTEDTEDMDGDGRA
;
A
#
# COMPACT_ATOMS: atom_id res chain seq x y z
N MET A 1 -7.60 -16.32 4.26
CA MET A 1 -7.46 -15.39 5.40
C MET A 1 -6.65 -14.20 4.91
N ARG A 2 -7.03 -12.98 5.25
CA ARG A 2 -6.30 -11.75 4.90
C ARG A 2 -5.86 -11.10 6.21
N LEU A 3 -4.59 -10.71 6.29
CA LEU A 3 -4.04 -9.91 7.38
C LEU A 3 -3.84 -8.49 6.84
N ARG A 4 -4.37 -7.48 7.55
CA ARG A 4 -4.12 -6.05 7.29
C ARG A 4 -3.26 -5.53 8.44
N VAL A 5 -2.20 -4.79 8.12
CA VAL A 5 -1.26 -4.26 9.11
C VAL A 5 -0.93 -2.83 8.71
N ASP A 6 -0.98 -1.94 9.69
CA ASP A 6 -0.49 -0.57 9.61
C ASP A 6 0.68 -0.44 10.59
N LEU A 7 1.82 0.05 10.09
CA LEU A 7 3.04 0.22 10.89
C LEU A 7 3.51 1.67 10.77
N VAL A 8 3.81 2.28 11.91
CA VAL A 8 4.46 3.59 11.95
C VAL A 8 5.73 3.50 12.77
N LEU A 9 6.77 4.12 12.22
CA LEU A 9 8.15 3.93 12.61
C LEU A 9 8.81 5.30 12.70
N GLU A 10 9.60 5.52 13.74
CA GLU A 10 10.52 6.65 13.81
C GLU A 10 11.83 6.26 13.10
N ILE A 11 12.31 7.13 12.21
CA ILE A 11 13.57 6.94 11.49
C ILE A 11 14.60 7.92 12.06
N ASP A 12 15.44 7.45 12.98
CA ASP A 12 16.51 8.24 13.59
C ASP A 12 17.68 8.55 12.63
N GLY A 13 17.83 7.74 11.57
CA GLY A 13 18.99 7.76 10.67
C GLY A 13 18.59 7.63 9.19
N PRO A 14 18.04 8.68 8.58
CA PRO A 14 17.59 8.62 7.19
C PRO A 14 18.75 8.43 6.20
N ALA A 15 19.94 8.93 6.51
CA ALA A 15 21.11 8.75 5.65
C ALA A 15 21.59 7.28 5.64
N GLU A 16 21.64 6.65 6.81
CA GLU A 16 21.98 5.24 6.96
C GLU A 16 20.93 4.33 6.30
N LEU A 17 19.65 4.72 6.39
CA LEU A 17 18.56 4.03 5.72
C LEU A 17 18.72 4.08 4.19
N THR A 18 18.96 5.27 3.63
CA THR A 18 19.23 5.43 2.20
C THR A 18 20.44 4.61 1.77
N GLU A 19 21.57 4.67 2.50
CA GLU A 19 22.77 3.89 2.16
C GLU A 19 22.50 2.38 2.14
N ALA A 20 21.72 1.88 3.12
CA ALA A 20 21.32 0.47 3.14
C ALA A 20 20.44 0.10 1.95
N ALA A 21 19.49 0.96 1.58
CA ALA A 21 18.63 0.77 0.42
C ALA A 21 19.45 0.75 -0.88
N GLU A 22 20.39 1.68 -1.05
CA GLU A 22 21.31 1.68 -2.19
C GLU A 22 22.13 0.38 -2.26
N GLY A 23 22.63 -0.10 -1.13
CA GLY A 23 23.35 -1.36 -1.07
C GLY A 23 22.52 -2.56 -1.51
N ARG A 24 21.22 -2.56 -1.20
CA ARG A 24 20.29 -3.62 -1.64
C ARG A 24 19.95 -3.51 -3.12
N ILE A 25 19.67 -2.31 -3.62
CA ILE A 25 19.43 -2.00 -5.03
C ILE A 25 20.64 -2.40 -5.90
N ASP A 26 21.85 -2.12 -5.43
CA ASP A 26 23.09 -2.44 -6.14
C ASP A 26 23.42 -3.95 -6.11
N GLY A 27 22.94 -4.65 -5.09
CA GLY A 27 23.07 -6.10 -4.94
C GLY A 27 22.04 -6.91 -5.72
N ASP A 28 20.98 -6.30 -6.24
CA ASP A 28 19.95 -7.00 -7.02
C ASP A 28 20.45 -7.32 -8.43
N GLU A 29 20.78 -8.60 -8.67
CA GLU A 29 21.27 -9.10 -9.96
C GLU A 29 20.18 -9.20 -11.05
N PHE A 30 18.91 -9.16 -10.66
CA PHE A 30 17.77 -9.28 -11.57
C PHE A 30 17.26 -7.91 -12.03
N MET A 31 17.68 -6.84 -11.35
CA MET A 31 17.31 -5.47 -11.70
C MET A 31 18.13 -4.93 -12.90
N PRO A 32 17.48 -4.48 -13.99
CA PRO A 32 18.15 -3.76 -15.07
C PRO A 32 18.80 -2.46 -14.60
N GLU A 33 19.89 -2.05 -15.27
CA GLU A 33 20.63 -0.84 -14.86
C GLU A 33 19.78 0.45 -14.93
N GLU A 34 18.92 0.59 -15.93
CA GLU A 34 18.04 1.75 -16.05
C GLU A 34 17.07 1.84 -14.87
N GLU A 35 16.52 0.70 -14.45
CA GLU A 35 15.63 0.60 -13.28
C GLU A 35 16.41 0.87 -11.99
N ARG A 36 17.63 0.34 -11.86
CA ARG A 36 18.51 0.58 -10.72
C ARG A 36 18.80 2.07 -10.50
N VAL A 37 19.04 2.82 -11.57
CA VAL A 37 19.26 4.27 -11.50
C VAL A 37 18.01 5.00 -10.97
N GLN A 38 16.81 4.62 -11.41
CA GLN A 38 15.55 5.21 -10.94
C GLN A 38 15.28 4.85 -9.49
N ALA A 39 15.43 3.57 -9.12
CA ALA A 39 15.29 3.07 -7.76
C ALA A 39 16.18 3.83 -6.77
N ARG A 40 17.45 4.02 -7.14
CA ARG A 40 18.41 4.76 -6.33
C ARG A 40 18.04 6.23 -6.20
N ALA A 41 17.54 6.85 -7.27
CA ALA A 41 17.08 8.23 -7.22
C ALA A 41 15.90 8.38 -6.25
N ALA A 42 14.92 7.48 -6.31
CA ALA A 42 13.76 7.46 -5.41
C ALA A 42 14.17 7.28 -3.94
N ALA A 43 15.03 6.30 -3.64
CA ALA A 43 15.50 6.05 -2.27
C ALA A 43 16.34 7.20 -1.65
N ARG A 44 16.88 8.11 -2.49
CA ARG A 44 17.57 9.32 -2.03
C ARG A 44 16.63 10.50 -1.81
N GLU A 45 15.50 10.49 -2.50
CA GLU A 45 14.51 11.57 -2.45
C GLU A 45 13.54 11.38 -1.28
N ASP A 46 13.21 10.12 -0.95
CA ASP A 46 12.18 9.78 0.03
C ASP A 46 12.62 8.59 0.93
N SER A 47 12.49 8.77 2.25
CA SER A 47 12.79 7.74 3.24
C SER A 47 11.81 6.57 3.18
N ALA A 48 10.56 6.82 2.80
CA ALA A 48 9.56 5.78 2.56
C ALA A 48 9.98 4.88 1.38
N GLU A 49 10.44 5.47 0.28
CA GLU A 49 10.99 4.73 -0.86
C GLU A 49 12.24 3.92 -0.48
N ALA A 50 13.13 4.49 0.34
CA ALA A 50 14.28 3.74 0.87
C ALA A 50 13.83 2.53 1.71
N LEU A 51 12.84 2.70 2.58
CA LEU A 51 12.28 1.63 3.41
C LEU A 51 11.61 0.54 2.55
N ALA A 52 10.93 0.93 1.47
CA ALA A 52 10.25 0.02 0.54
C ALA A 52 11.20 -1.05 -0.02
N TYR A 53 12.46 -0.68 -0.29
CA TYR A 53 13.48 -1.62 -0.77
C TYR A 53 14.02 -2.56 0.30
N LEU A 54 13.91 -2.22 1.58
CA LEU A 54 14.53 -2.94 2.69
C LEU A 54 13.60 -3.94 3.35
N VAL A 55 12.28 -3.74 3.28
CA VAL A 55 11.31 -4.61 3.94
C VAL A 55 10.76 -5.63 2.96
N GLU A 56 10.92 -6.90 3.31
CA GLU A 56 10.28 -8.03 2.63
C GLU A 56 9.12 -8.52 3.49
N PRO A 57 7.84 -8.36 3.08
CA PRO A 57 6.69 -8.76 3.89
C PRO A 57 6.71 -10.24 4.30
N PHE A 58 7.29 -11.10 3.45
CA PHE A 58 7.48 -12.51 3.78
C PHE A 58 8.38 -12.70 5.01
N ASP A 59 9.49 -11.95 5.10
CA ASP A 59 10.43 -12.06 6.20
C ASP A 59 9.82 -11.67 7.55
N LEU A 60 8.78 -10.82 7.54
CA LEU A 60 8.04 -10.44 8.75
C LEU A 60 7.20 -11.57 9.33
N ILE A 61 6.66 -12.46 8.48
CA ILE A 61 5.73 -13.52 8.89
C ILE A 61 6.33 -14.93 8.82
N ARG A 62 7.53 -15.09 8.25
CA ARG A 62 8.12 -16.41 7.95
C ARG A 62 8.26 -17.35 9.16
N GLU A 63 8.34 -16.81 10.37
CA GLU A 63 8.49 -17.59 11.60
C GLU A 63 7.15 -18.07 12.19
N VAL A 64 6.01 -17.64 11.62
CA VAL A 64 4.67 -18.05 12.07
C VAL A 64 4.40 -19.51 11.66
N PRO A 65 4.15 -20.43 12.62
CA PRO A 65 3.95 -21.83 12.29
C PRO A 65 2.76 -22.08 11.36
N GLY A 66 3.00 -22.83 10.27
CA GLY A 66 1.97 -23.24 9.32
C GLY A 66 1.55 -22.16 8.32
N ILE A 67 2.30 -21.06 8.19
CA ILE A 67 2.01 -20.03 7.19
C ILE A 67 2.62 -20.38 5.83
N GLU A 68 1.83 -20.22 4.78
CA GLU A 68 2.28 -20.21 3.39
C GLU A 68 1.75 -18.92 2.76
N MET A 69 2.66 -18.04 2.32
CA MET A 69 2.28 -16.75 1.76
C MET A 69 1.94 -16.89 0.28
N VAL A 70 0.72 -16.51 -0.09
CA VAL A 70 0.26 -16.53 -1.49
C VAL A 70 0.43 -15.16 -2.16
N GLN A 71 0.19 -14.09 -1.42
CA GLN A 71 0.26 -12.71 -1.90
C GLN A 71 0.60 -11.78 -0.74
N ALA A 72 1.37 -10.73 -1.01
CA ALA A 72 1.51 -9.56 -0.15
C ALA A 72 1.18 -8.30 -0.97
N SER A 73 0.56 -7.32 -0.32
CA SER A 73 0.35 -5.97 -0.84
C SER A 73 0.53 -5.02 0.33
N TRP A 74 1.35 -4.00 0.12
CA TRP A 74 1.72 -3.02 1.13
C TRP A 74 2.25 -1.77 0.43
N SER A 75 2.31 -0.68 1.17
CA SER A 75 2.85 0.61 0.74
C SER A 75 3.59 1.25 1.90
N THR A 76 4.47 2.18 1.56
CA THR A 76 5.22 3.01 2.50
C THR A 76 4.93 4.47 2.20
N GLU A 77 4.77 5.28 3.23
CA GLU A 77 4.58 6.72 3.11
C GLU A 77 5.16 7.43 4.34
N GLU A 78 5.56 8.69 4.16
CA GLU A 78 5.93 9.55 5.28
C GLU A 78 4.66 10.11 5.94
N VAL A 79 4.55 9.95 7.26
CA VAL A 79 3.42 10.46 8.05
C VAL A 79 3.91 11.31 9.21
N GLU A 80 3.16 12.36 9.54
CA GLU A 80 3.37 13.11 10.78
C GLU A 80 2.83 12.29 11.96
N TYR A 81 3.70 11.81 12.85
CA TYR A 81 3.29 11.07 14.03
C TYR A 81 3.05 12.00 15.23
N ASP A 82 1.83 11.96 15.79
CA ASP A 82 1.46 12.62 17.06
C ASP A 82 1.33 11.57 18.18
N PRO A 83 2.26 11.51 19.15
CA PRO A 83 2.21 10.56 20.26
C PRO A 83 1.06 10.82 21.25
N ASP A 84 0.46 12.00 21.24
CA ASP A 84 -0.67 12.36 22.10
C ASP A 84 -2.04 12.05 21.45
N ALA A 85 -2.05 11.58 20.20
CA ALA A 85 -3.27 11.14 19.51
C ALA A 85 -3.83 9.85 20.14
N LEU A 86 -5.10 9.90 20.58
CA LEU A 86 -5.77 8.82 21.31
C LEU A 86 -6.19 7.63 20.43
N GLU A 87 -6.38 7.87 19.14
CA GLU A 87 -6.75 6.86 18.15
C GLU A 87 -6.03 7.24 16.85
N TRP A 88 -5.34 6.28 16.26
CA TRP A 88 -4.80 6.44 14.92
C TRP A 88 -5.97 6.15 14.01
N ASP A 89 -6.39 7.12 13.20
CA ASP A 89 -7.46 6.92 12.21
C ASP A 89 -6.91 6.02 11.08
N LEU A 90 -6.76 4.74 11.38
CA LEU A 90 -6.37 3.68 10.44
C LEU A 90 -7.58 3.30 9.59
N GLY A 91 -8.16 4.30 8.92
CA GLY A 91 -9.27 4.21 7.97
C GLY A 91 -10.39 3.23 8.31
N GLU A 92 -11.57 3.75 8.68
CA GLU A 92 -12.83 3.05 8.44
C GLU A 92 -13.06 2.85 6.92
N GLU A 93 -12.31 1.93 6.29
CA GLU A 93 -12.56 1.50 4.90
C GLU A 93 -12.88 0.00 4.88
N ASP A 94 -14.09 -0.30 5.32
CA ASP A 94 -14.91 -1.37 4.74
C ASP A 94 -16.34 -0.85 4.56
N GLY A 95 -16.45 0.36 4.00
CA GLY A 95 -17.70 0.86 3.46
C GLY A 95 -18.07 -0.04 2.28
N GLU A 96 -18.97 -0.98 2.55
CA GLU A 96 -19.63 -1.84 1.58
C GLU A 96 -19.90 -1.03 0.30
N ALA A 97 -19.34 -1.48 -0.82
CA ALA A 97 -19.78 -0.99 -2.11
C ALA A 97 -21.28 -1.33 -2.19
N GLU A 98 -22.15 -0.35 -1.96
CA GLU A 98 -23.57 -0.50 -2.22
C GLU A 98 -23.71 -0.76 -3.72
N ASP A 99 -23.89 -2.04 -4.03
CA ASP A 99 -24.29 -2.55 -5.32
C ASP A 99 -25.66 -1.94 -5.62
N GLY A 100 -25.64 -0.79 -6.30
CA GLY A 100 -26.83 -0.11 -6.79
C GLY A 100 -27.43 -0.90 -7.95
N GLU A 101 -27.95 -2.08 -7.66
CA GLU A 101 -28.92 -2.77 -8.51
C GLU A 101 -30.30 -2.10 -8.35
N ASP A 102 -31.05 -2.15 -9.46
CA ASP A 102 -32.48 -1.85 -9.64
C ASP A 102 -32.88 -0.37 -9.83
N THR A 103 -33.59 0.04 -10.90
CA THR A 103 -34.48 -0.68 -11.81
C THR A 103 -34.56 0.00 -13.19
N GLU A 104 -34.76 -0.82 -14.23
CA GLU A 104 -35.22 -0.43 -15.56
C GLU A 104 -36.60 0.26 -15.47
N ASP A 105 -36.67 1.56 -15.75
CA ASP A 105 -37.95 2.26 -15.93
C ASP A 105 -38.44 2.03 -17.38
N THR A 106 -39.06 0.87 -17.60
CA THR A 106 -39.92 0.65 -18.76
C THR A 106 -41.28 1.26 -18.47
N GLU A 107 -41.47 2.53 -18.82
CA GLU A 107 -42.81 3.11 -18.87
C GLU A 107 -43.53 2.60 -20.12
N ASP A 108 -44.34 1.56 -19.89
CA ASP A 108 -45.34 1.04 -20.80
C ASP A 108 -46.37 2.10 -21.22
N MET A 109 -46.93 1.84 -22.40
CA MET A 109 -48.03 2.50 -23.07
C MET A 109 -49.23 2.85 -22.18
N ASP A 110 -49.90 3.98 -22.44
CA ASP A 110 -51.23 4.02 -23.10
C ASP A 110 -51.96 5.36 -22.87
N GLY A 111 -52.69 5.85 -23.89
CA GLY A 111 -53.94 6.60 -23.65
C GLY A 111 -54.15 7.94 -24.35
N ASP A 112 -54.61 7.88 -25.61
CA ASP A 112 -55.84 8.54 -26.11
C ASP A 112 -56.08 10.06 -25.92
N GLY A 113 -56.05 10.79 -27.05
CA GLY A 113 -57.26 11.44 -27.59
C GLY A 113 -57.61 12.89 -27.23
N ARG A 114 -57.99 13.63 -28.31
CA ARG A 114 -58.80 14.89 -28.41
C ARG A 114 -58.01 16.21 -28.50
N ALA A 115 -58.34 17.15 -29.38
CA ALA A 115 -59.37 17.31 -30.41
C ALA A 115 -58.92 18.40 -31.41
#